data_AF-A0A7K8U4K7-F1
#
_entry.id   AF-A0A7K8U4K7-F1
#
_cell.length_a   1.000
_cell.length_b   1.000
_cell.length_c   1.000
_cell.angle_alpha   90.00
_cell.angle_beta   90.00
_cell.angle_gamma   90.00
#
_symmetry.space_group_name_H-M   'P 1'
#
loop_
_entity.id
_entity.type
_entity.pdbx_description
1 polymer ?
#
loop_
_entity_poly.entity_id
_entity_poly.type
_entity_poly.pdbx_seq_one_letter_code
_entity_poly.pdbx_strand_id
1 'polypeptide(L)'
;NGNPQNPYCHGIDGVMEAYYRSLKSVQLYGPTNFAPVINHVARYAASVKDGSQYFVLLIITDGVISDMAQTKESIVNVSLL
;
A
#
# COMPACT_ATOMS: atom_id res chain seq x y z
N ASN A 1 4.31 -6.19 9.75
CA ASN A 1 4.48 -6.84 11.08
C ASN A 1 3.31 -7.75 11.50
N GLY A 2 2.19 -7.81 10.75
CA GLY A 2 1.03 -8.65 11.11
C GLY A 2 0.09 -8.03 12.16
N ASN A 3 0.31 -6.77 12.55
CA ASN A 3 -0.54 -6.05 13.50
C ASN A 3 -1.54 -5.16 12.72
N PRO A 4 -2.86 -5.45 12.77
CA PRO A 4 -3.86 -4.65 12.08
C PRO A 4 -4.01 -3.22 12.60
N GLN A 5 -3.67 -2.97 13.87
CA GLN A 5 -3.75 -1.65 14.50
C GLN A 5 -2.49 -0.80 14.24
N ASN A 6 -1.37 -1.42 13.85
CA ASN A 6 -0.12 -0.72 13.56
C ASN A 6 0.59 -1.38 12.37
N PRO A 7 0.48 -0.83 11.15
CA PRO A 7 1.09 -1.42 9.96
C PRO A 7 2.61 -1.16 9.84
N TYR A 8 3.20 -0.31 10.69
CA TYR A 8 4.60 0.12 10.55
C TYR A 8 5.60 -1.01 10.87
N CYS A 9 6.63 -1.10 10.04
CA CYS A 9 7.76 -2.01 10.24
C CYS A 9 9.02 -1.21 10.61
N HIS A 10 9.90 -1.82 11.41
CA HIS A 10 11.16 -1.20 11.78
C HIS A 10 12.20 -1.41 10.66
N GLY A 11 12.44 -0.38 9.86
CA GLY A 11 13.37 -0.42 8.74
C GLY A 11 13.03 -1.49 7.70
N ILE A 12 13.98 -1.76 6.80
CA ILE A 12 13.81 -2.76 5.73
C ILE A 12 13.80 -4.18 6.30
N ASP A 13 14.59 -4.46 7.34
CA ASP A 13 14.63 -5.78 7.97
C ASP A 13 13.25 -6.18 8.52
N GLY A 14 12.53 -5.25 9.15
CA GLY A 14 11.17 -5.48 9.62
C GLY A 14 10.17 -5.69 8.49
N VAL A 15 10.38 -5.07 7.32
CA VAL A 15 9.56 -5.33 6.11
C VAL A 15 9.81 -6.74 5.61
N MET A 16 11.07 -7.17 5.53
CA MET A 16 11.44 -8.52 5.09
C MET A 16 10.89 -9.60 6.03
N GLU A 17 11.01 -9.40 7.35
CA GLU A 17 10.44 -10.32 8.33
C GLU A 17 8.91 -10.43 8.18
N ALA A 18 8.22 -9.28 8.04
CA ALA A 18 6.78 -9.25 7.83
C ALA A 18 6.38 -9.96 6.54
N TYR A 19 7.12 -9.77 5.46
CA TYR A 19 6.90 -10.43 4.18
C TYR A 19 7.01 -11.96 4.30
N TYR A 20 8.11 -12.48 4.86
CA TYR A 20 8.30 -13.92 5.04
C TYR A 20 7.26 -14.56 5.96
N ARG A 21 6.82 -13.83 6.99
CA ARG A 21 5.75 -14.29 7.88
C ARG A 21 4.42 -14.40 7.13
N SER A 22 4.05 -13.36 6.38
CA SER A 22 2.79 -13.33 5.62
C SER A 22 2.71 -14.49 4.63
N LEU A 23 3.79 -14.80 3.91
CA LEU A 23 3.84 -15.93 2.97
C LEU A 23 3.49 -17.29 3.60
N LYS A 24 3.73 -17.46 4.90
CA LYS A 24 3.43 -18.71 5.62
C LYS A 24 2.01 -18.74 6.21
N SER A 25 1.37 -17.57 6.37
CA SER A 25 0.11 -17.44 7.11
C SER A 25 -1.08 -17.03 6.26
N VAL A 26 -0.88 -16.62 5.00
CA VAL A 26 -1.95 -16.19 4.11
C VAL A 26 -2.11 -17.15 2.94
N GLN A 27 -3.36 -17.34 2.52
CA GLN A 27 -3.67 -17.95 1.24
C GLN A 27 -3.60 -16.86 0.16
N LEU A 28 -2.73 -17.04 -0.84
CA LEU A 28 -2.69 -16.13 -1.98
C LEU A 28 -4.00 -16.27 -2.79
N TYR A 29 -4.60 -15.13 -3.13
CA TYR A 29 -5.86 -15.06 -3.88
C TYR A 29 -5.87 -13.84 -4.80
N GLY A 30 -6.80 -13.83 -5.76
CA GLY A 30 -7.08 -12.70 -6.65
C GLY A 30 -8.52 -12.20 -6.51
N PRO A 31 -8.88 -11.05 -7.11
CA PRO A 31 -8.15 -10.33 -8.15
C PRO A 31 -7.03 -9.40 -7.64
N THR A 32 -6.18 -8.95 -8.55
CA THR A 32 -5.10 -7.98 -8.26
C THR A 32 -5.64 -6.56 -8.38
N ASN A 33 -6.04 -5.96 -7.25
CA ASN A 33 -6.64 -4.63 -7.19
C ASN A 33 -5.73 -3.60 -6.50
N PHE A 34 -5.42 -2.49 -7.17
CA PHE A 34 -4.50 -1.47 -6.64
C PHE A 34 -5.20 -0.25 -6.04
N ALA A 35 -6.42 0.09 -6.49
CA ALA A 35 -7.15 1.24 -5.99
C ALA A 35 -7.27 1.27 -4.45
N PRO A 36 -7.54 0.13 -3.75
CA PRO A 36 -7.67 0.15 -2.29
C PRO A 36 -6.39 0.58 -1.56
N VAL A 37 -5.21 0.11 -1.99
CA VAL A 37 -3.94 0.44 -1.31
C VAL A 37 -3.50 1.87 -1.61
N ILE A 38 -3.71 2.36 -2.83
CA ILE A 38 -3.45 3.76 -3.20
C ILE A 38 -4.29 4.70 -2.33
N ASN A 39 -5.60 4.46 -2.25
CA ASN A 39 -6.51 5.27 -1.44
C ASN A 39 -6.22 5.16 0.06
N HIS A 40 -5.71 4.02 0.53
CA HIS A 40 -5.28 3.87 1.91
C HIS A 40 -4.10 4.80 2.22
N VAL A 41 -3.02 4.73 1.44
CA VAL A 41 -1.82 5.58 1.63
C VAL A 41 -2.14 7.07 1.44
N ALA A 42 -3.00 7.40 0.48
CA ALA A 42 -3.49 8.76 0.26
C ALA A 42 -4.08 9.40 1.53
N ARG A 43 -4.87 8.65 2.30
CA ARG A 43 -5.45 9.14 3.56
C ARG A 43 -4.38 9.43 4.62
N TYR A 44 -3.33 8.62 4.69
CA TYR A 44 -2.20 8.90 5.57
C TYR A 44 -1.45 10.15 5.13
N ALA A 45 -1.12 10.27 3.85
CA ALA A 45 -0.44 11.44 3.32
C ALA A 45 -1.24 12.73 3.57
N ALA A 46 -2.56 12.70 3.32
CA ALA A 46 -3.47 13.83 3.55
C ALA A 46 -3.57 14.26 5.02
N SER A 47 -3.22 13.39 5.97
CA SER A 47 -3.18 13.72 7.40
C SER A 47 -1.97 14.57 7.79
N VAL A 48 -0.91 14.58 6.96
CA VAL A 48 0.31 15.39 7.19
C VAL A 48 0.24 16.63 6.30
N LYS A 49 -0.16 17.77 6.88
CA LYS A 49 -0.42 19.01 6.14
C LYS A 49 0.70 20.05 6.22
N ASP A 50 1.66 19.83 7.10
CA ASP A 50 2.75 20.78 7.38
C ASP A 50 3.92 20.66 6.39
N GLY A 51 3.85 19.72 5.44
CA GLY A 51 4.90 19.47 4.46
C GLY A 51 6.15 18.79 5.05
N SER A 52 6.11 18.32 6.29
CA SER A 52 7.26 17.67 6.94
C SER A 52 7.60 16.30 6.36
N GLN A 53 6.69 15.68 5.59
CA GLN A 53 6.84 14.33 5.08
C GLN A 53 6.37 14.24 3.62
N TYR A 54 7.10 13.45 2.84
CA TYR A 54 6.71 13.03 1.50
C TYR A 54 6.63 11.50 1.48
N PHE A 55 5.52 10.96 0.99
CA PHE A 55 5.23 9.53 1.03
C PHE A 55 5.50 8.90 -0.33
N VAL A 56 6.25 7.80 -0.35
CA VAL A 56 6.50 6.99 -1.55
C VAL A 56 5.84 5.62 -1.37
N LEU A 57 4.93 5.27 -2.28
CA LEU A 57 4.29 3.96 -2.33
C LEU A 57 4.95 3.10 -3.42
N LEU A 58 5.62 2.02 -3.02
CA LEU A 58 6.14 0.99 -3.91
C LEU A 58 5.15 -0.20 -3.95
N ILE A 59 4.65 -0.54 -5.14
CA ILE A 59 3.83 -1.73 -5.36
C ILE A 59 4.62 -2.70 -6.24
N ILE A 60 4.73 -3.96 -5.80
CA ILE A 60 5.38 -5.05 -6.52
C ILE A 60 4.30 -6.07 -6.89
N THR A 61 4.18 -6.39 -8.19
CA THR A 61 3.21 -7.35 -8.73
C THR A 61 3.85 -8.16 -9.84
N ASP A 62 3.41 -9.40 -10.03
CA ASP A 62 3.80 -10.29 -11.13
C ASP A 62 2.75 -10.33 -12.27
N GLY A 63 1.58 -9.72 -12.06
CA GLY A 63 0.43 -9.82 -12.96
C GLY A 63 -0.25 -8.50 -13.31
N VAL A 64 -1.27 -8.61 -14.15
CA VAL A 64 -2.09 -7.49 -14.66
C VAL A 64 -3.07 -6.99 -13.59
N ILE A 65 -3.27 -5.68 -13.54
CA ILE A 65 -4.21 -5.01 -12.65
C ILE A 65 -5.65 -5.28 -13.10
N SER A 66 -6.49 -5.77 -12.18
CA SER A 66 -7.89 -6.11 -12.45
C SER A 66 -8.84 -4.90 -12.34
N ASP A 67 -8.51 -3.91 -11.51
CA ASP A 67 -9.30 -2.68 -11.28
C ASP A 67 -8.67 -1.45 -11.96
N MET A 68 -8.22 -1.60 -13.21
CA MET A 68 -7.47 -0.56 -13.93
C MET A 68 -8.19 0.80 -13.98
N ALA A 69 -9.51 0.82 -14.16
CA ALA A 69 -10.28 2.06 -14.21
C ALA A 69 -10.23 2.81 -12.86
N GLN A 70 -10.49 2.10 -11.77
CA GLN A 70 -10.48 2.62 -10.40
C GLN A 70 -9.06 3.02 -9.96
N THR A 71 -8.06 2.25 -10.40
CA THR A 71 -6.64 2.55 -10.13
C THR A 71 -6.25 3.88 -10.76
N LYS A 72 -6.62 4.13 -12.03
CA LYS A 72 -6.38 5.43 -12.68
C LYS A 72 -7.06 6.58 -11.95
N GLU A 73 -8.33 6.40 -11.59
CA GLU A 73 -9.07 7.43 -10.84
C GLU A 73 -8.39 7.73 -9.49
N SER A 74 -7.96 6.70 -8.78
CA SER A 74 -7.25 6.86 -7.51
C SER A 74 -5.93 7.62 -7.69
N ILE A 75 -5.15 7.32 -8.74
CA ILE A 75 -3.90 8.05 -9.04
C ILE A 75 -4.18 9.53 -9.34
N VAL A 76 -5.19 9.83 -10.15
CA VAL A 76 -5.57 11.22 -10.47
C VAL A 76 -5.99 11.96 -9.21
N ASN A 77 -6.85 11.35 -8.39
CA ASN A 77 -7.33 11.97 -7.15
C ASN A 77 -6.17 12.27 -6.17
N VAL A 78 -5.20 11.35 -6.07
CA VAL A 78 -4.04 11.51 -5.19
C VAL A 78 -3.04 12.54 -5.73
N SER A 79 -2.97 12.76 -7.04
CA SER A 79 -2.10 13.79 -7.62
C SER A 79 -2.49 15.23 -7.25
N LEU A 80 -3.69 15.40 -6.67
CA LEU A 80 -4.24 16.70 -6.26
C LEU A 80 -4.16 16.93 -4.73
N LEU A 81 -3.65 15.96 -3.96
CA LEU A 81 -3.40 16.09 -2.53
C LEU A 81 -2.17 16.95 -2.25
#